data_AF-A0AB74CJE4-F1
#
_entry.id   AF-A0AB74CJE4-F1
#
_cell.length_a   1.000
_cell.length_b   1.000
_cell.length_c   1.000
_cell.angle_alpha   90.00
_cell.angle_beta   90.00
_cell.angle_gamma   90.00
#
_symmetry.space_group_name_H-M   'P 1'
#
loop_
_entity.id
_entity.type
_entity.pdbx_description
1 polymer ?
#
loop_
_entity_poly.entity_id
_entity_poly.type
_entity_poly.pdbx_seq_one_letter_code
_entity_poly.pdbx_strand_id
1 'polypeptide(L)'
;MSAEPYFTPGSCAMRLQNVEGLSSVSKSALLRSIADDISAVFICISKQLSCGTLNTRHTRPIHDFITSIRCTERLEQQRLQQDLERYRQRERRWRAERKWMCRKVEGLVKHSEVIHNQWKERLNKAKSNFEGATRELAALRWRYELSRSQAVKEKLLGRGDATLAETNR
;
A
#
# COMPACT_ATOMS: atom_id res chain seq x y z
N MET A 1 21.74 -5.06 54.64
CA MET A 1 21.29 -6.39 54.16
C MET A 1 19.84 -6.56 54.62
N SER A 2 18.89 -6.11 53.82
CA SER A 2 17.47 -6.20 54.16
C SER A 2 16.98 -7.59 53.77
N ALA A 3 16.53 -8.36 54.76
CA ALA A 3 15.95 -9.67 54.53
C ALA A 3 14.75 -9.52 53.60
N GLU A 4 14.84 -10.07 52.38
CA GLU A 4 13.65 -10.24 51.56
C GLU A 4 12.69 -11.18 52.30
N PRO A 5 11.43 -10.78 52.53
CA PRO A 5 10.48 -11.68 53.16
C PRO A 5 10.25 -12.85 52.21
N TYR A 6 10.59 -14.05 52.68
CA TYR A 6 10.33 -15.30 51.98
C TYR A 6 8.85 -15.38 51.58
N PHE A 7 8.57 -15.15 50.30
CA PHE A 7 7.22 -15.25 49.74
C PHE A 7 6.90 -16.74 49.58
N THR A 8 6.29 -17.36 50.59
CA THR A 8 5.79 -18.73 50.44
C THR A 8 4.48 -18.68 49.64
N PRO A 9 4.44 -19.19 48.40
CA PRO A 9 3.26 -19.07 47.56
C PRO A 9 2.10 -19.88 48.13
N GLY A 10 0.94 -19.23 48.30
CA GLY A 10 -0.29 -19.87 48.73
C GLY A 10 -0.89 -20.79 47.65
N SER A 11 -1.91 -21.59 48.03
CA SER A 11 -2.57 -22.57 47.15
C SER A 11 -2.97 -22.02 45.77
N CYS A 12 -3.55 -20.82 45.71
CA CYS A 12 -3.92 -20.18 44.43
C CYS A 12 -2.69 -19.89 43.55
N ALA A 13 -1.59 -19.42 44.12
CA ALA A 13 -0.36 -19.12 43.38
C ALA A 13 0.32 -20.41 42.88
N MET A 14 0.31 -21.47 43.70
CA MET A 14 0.83 -22.79 43.30
C MET A 14 0.07 -23.36 42.10
N ARG A 15 -1.25 -23.20 42.06
CA ARG A 15 -2.09 -23.64 40.94
C ARG A 15 -1.78 -22.93 39.62
N LEU A 16 -1.13 -21.75 39.65
CA LEU A 16 -0.77 -21.00 38.46
C LEU A 16 0.55 -21.45 37.81
N GLN A 17 1.36 -22.30 38.46
CA GLN A 17 2.70 -22.68 37.98
C GLN A 17 2.69 -23.40 36.62
N ASN A 18 1.63 -24.14 36.30
CA ASN A 18 1.51 -24.92 35.06
C ASN A 18 0.52 -24.30 34.06
N VAL A 19 0.23 -23.01 34.19
CA VAL A 19 -0.77 -22.33 33.32
C VAL A 19 -0.41 -22.43 31.85
N GLU A 20 0.86 -22.35 31.48
CA GLU A 20 1.29 -22.32 30.07
C GLU A 20 0.82 -23.55 29.28
N GLY A 21 0.90 -24.74 29.89
CA GLY A 21 0.55 -26.03 29.28
C GLY A 21 -0.96 -26.34 29.24
N LEU A 22 -1.82 -25.48 29.80
CA LEU A 22 -3.26 -25.69 29.81
C LEU A 22 -3.92 -25.24 28.49
N SER A 23 -5.00 -25.93 28.10
CA SER A 23 -5.88 -25.48 27.02
C SER A 23 -6.56 -24.15 27.36
N SER A 24 -7.02 -23.40 26.36
CA SER A 24 -7.73 -22.11 26.60
C SER A 24 -8.96 -22.25 27.51
N VAL A 25 -9.71 -23.36 27.36
CA VAL A 25 -10.88 -23.68 28.21
C VAL A 25 -10.44 -23.95 29.64
N SER A 26 -9.40 -24.78 29.83
CA SER A 26 -8.86 -25.09 31.16
C SER A 26 -8.24 -23.87 31.83
N LYS A 27 -7.57 -22.98 31.09
CA LYS A 27 -7.06 -21.69 31.58
C LYS A 27 -8.21 -20.84 32.11
N SER A 28 -9.29 -20.71 31.33
CA SER A 28 -10.46 -19.91 31.71
C SER A 28 -11.15 -20.49 32.95
N ALA A 29 -11.30 -21.81 33.03
CA ALA A 29 -11.88 -22.49 34.19
C ALA A 29 -11.02 -22.34 35.45
N LEU A 30 -9.70 -22.49 35.33
CA LEU A 30 -8.76 -22.30 36.42
C LEU A 30 -8.81 -20.87 36.97
N LEU A 31 -8.74 -19.88 36.08
CA LEU A 31 -8.81 -18.47 36.47
C LEU A 31 -10.15 -18.12 37.13
N ARG A 32 -11.26 -18.68 36.64
CA ARG A 32 -12.57 -18.50 37.28
C ARG A 32 -12.59 -19.08 38.70
N SER A 33 -12.10 -20.29 38.89
CA SER A 33 -12.02 -20.91 40.23
C SER A 33 -11.14 -20.10 41.19
N ILE A 34 -10.00 -19.57 40.72
CA ILE A 34 -9.14 -18.70 41.55
C ILE A 34 -9.88 -17.39 41.89
N ALA A 35 -10.62 -16.81 40.94
CA ALA A 35 -11.42 -15.61 41.19
C ALA A 35 -12.53 -15.86 42.22
N ASP A 36 -13.16 -17.04 42.18
CA ASP A 36 -14.16 -17.46 43.17
C ASP A 36 -13.52 -17.60 44.56
N ASP A 37 -12.34 -18.24 44.65
CA ASP A 37 -11.59 -18.38 45.91
C ASP A 37 -11.24 -17.00 46.50
N ILE A 38 -10.71 -16.09 45.67
CA ILE A 38 -10.38 -14.72 46.08
C ILE A 38 -11.65 -14.00 46.57
N SER A 39 -12.76 -14.12 45.84
CA SER A 39 -14.04 -13.50 46.21
C SER A 39 -14.54 -14.02 47.56
N ALA A 40 -14.48 -15.34 47.78
CA ALA A 40 -14.84 -15.97 49.04
C ALA A 40 -13.96 -15.47 50.19
N VAL A 41 -12.65 -15.31 49.97
CA VAL A 41 -11.73 -14.73 50.96
C VAL A 41 -12.15 -13.31 51.34
N PHE A 42 -12.43 -12.44 50.36
CA PHE A 42 -12.88 -11.07 50.64
C PHE A 42 -14.20 -11.02 51.41
N ILE A 43 -15.15 -11.91 51.08
CA ILE A 43 -16.42 -12.05 51.82
C ILE A 43 -16.16 -12.46 53.27
N CYS A 44 -15.29 -13.44 53.50
CA CYS A 44 -14.93 -13.90 54.84
C CYS A 44 -14.23 -12.79 55.65
N ILE A 45 -13.30 -12.06 55.05
CA ILE A 45 -12.63 -10.92 55.69
C ILE A 45 -13.65 -9.84 56.06
N SER A 46 -14.56 -9.51 55.14
CA SER A 46 -15.63 -8.55 55.41
C SER A 46 -16.51 -8.97 56.59
N LYS A 47 -16.89 -10.25 56.68
CA LYS A 47 -17.63 -10.77 57.85
C LYS A 47 -16.82 -10.61 59.15
N GLN A 48 -15.54 -10.95 59.13
CA GLN A 48 -14.68 -10.84 60.32
C GLN A 48 -14.40 -9.38 60.73
N LEU A 49 -14.41 -8.43 59.79
CA LEU A 49 -14.40 -7.00 60.09
C LEU A 49 -15.69 -6.57 60.78
N SER A 50 -16.86 -6.98 60.27
CA SER A 50 -18.16 -6.65 60.85
C SER A 50 -18.33 -7.19 62.26
N CYS A 51 -17.74 -8.36 62.56
CA CYS A 51 -17.71 -8.93 63.90
C CYS A 51 -16.69 -8.26 64.86
N GLY A 52 -15.86 -7.34 64.37
CA GLY A 52 -14.80 -6.69 65.14
C GLY A 52 -13.55 -7.56 65.39
N THR A 53 -13.52 -8.79 64.89
CA THR A 53 -12.37 -9.71 64.98
C THR A 53 -11.16 -9.15 64.22
N LEU A 54 -11.41 -8.52 63.06
CA LEU A 54 -10.40 -7.80 62.30
C LEU A 54 -10.60 -6.30 62.43
N ASN A 55 -9.51 -5.54 62.31
CA ASN A 55 -9.52 -4.08 62.25
C ASN A 55 -8.84 -3.60 60.97
N THR A 56 -8.89 -2.29 60.72
CA THR A 56 -8.33 -1.65 59.53
C THR A 56 -6.81 -1.83 59.39
N ARG A 57 -6.08 -2.06 60.49
CA ARG A 57 -4.64 -2.35 60.43
C ARG A 57 -4.38 -3.74 59.85
N HIS A 58 -5.23 -4.72 60.17
CA HIS A 58 -5.12 -6.08 59.63
C HIS A 58 -5.40 -6.14 58.13
N THR A 59 -6.25 -5.25 57.59
CA THR A 59 -6.58 -5.20 56.16
C THR A 59 -5.70 -4.27 55.34
N ARG A 60 -4.77 -3.53 55.96
CA ARG A 60 -3.86 -2.62 55.26
C ARG A 60 -3.06 -3.30 54.14
N PRO A 61 -2.48 -4.51 54.32
CA PRO A 61 -1.74 -5.18 53.24
C PRO A 61 -2.59 -5.45 52.00
N ILE A 62 -3.89 -5.72 52.18
CA ILE A 62 -4.83 -5.96 51.07
C ILE A 62 -5.11 -4.66 50.32
N HIS A 63 -5.25 -3.54 51.04
CA HIS A 63 -5.40 -2.23 50.41
C HIS A 63 -4.15 -1.83 49.60
N ASP A 64 -2.96 -2.10 50.15
CA ASP A 64 -1.69 -1.84 49.48
C ASP A 64 -1.55 -2.71 48.22
N PHE A 65 -1.93 -3.99 48.29
CA PHE A 65 -1.98 -4.90 47.14
C PHE A 65 -2.95 -4.42 46.04
N ILE A 66 -4.18 -4.05 46.39
CA ILE A 66 -5.16 -3.51 45.43
C ILE A 66 -4.62 -2.23 44.77
N THR A 67 -3.95 -1.38 45.54
CA THR A 67 -3.33 -0.15 45.03
C THR A 67 -2.22 -0.46 44.03
N SER A 68 -1.37 -1.45 44.34
CA SER A 68 -0.31 -1.92 43.43
C SER A 68 -0.87 -2.40 42.09
N ILE A 69 -1.94 -3.22 42.11
CA ILE A 69 -2.61 -3.68 40.88
C ILE A 69 -3.18 -2.51 40.07
N ARG A 70 -3.83 -1.53 40.73
CA ARG A 70 -4.37 -0.36 40.03
C ARG A 70 -3.26 0.47 39.37
N CYS A 71 -2.10 0.58 40.01
CA CYS A 71 -0.96 1.27 39.44
C CYS A 71 -0.42 0.57 38.18
N THR A 72 -0.32 -0.77 38.18
CA THR A 72 0.14 -1.52 37.00
C THR A 72 -0.84 -1.41 35.83
N GLU A 73 -2.14 -1.53 36.09
CA GLU A 73 -3.17 -1.34 35.06
C GLU A 73 -3.10 0.06 34.44
N ARG A 74 -2.94 1.10 35.26
CA ARG A 74 -2.81 2.49 34.77
C ARG A 74 -1.58 2.68 33.89
N LEU A 75 -0.45 2.08 34.26
CA LEU A 75 0.78 2.15 33.47
C LEU A 75 0.63 1.45 32.12
N GLU A 76 0.01 0.27 32.09
CA GLU A 76 -0.27 -0.46 30.85
C GLU A 76 -1.25 0.31 29.96
N GLN A 77 -2.30 0.90 30.53
CA GLN A 77 -3.22 1.77 29.80
C GLN A 77 -2.50 2.98 29.18
N GLN A 78 -1.60 3.62 29.93
CA GLN A 78 -0.81 4.74 29.41
C GLN A 78 0.12 4.32 28.28
N ARG A 79 0.78 3.15 28.39
CA ARG A 79 1.62 2.59 27.32
C ARG A 79 0.80 2.34 26.05
N LEU A 80 -0.35 1.69 26.18
CA LEU A 80 -1.26 1.43 25.06
C LEU A 80 -1.74 2.73 24.39
N GLN A 81 -2.05 3.77 25.17
CA GLN A 81 -2.42 5.08 24.62
C GLN A 81 -1.26 5.72 23.85
N GLN A 82 -0.03 5.64 24.36
CA GLN A 82 1.15 6.13 23.66
C GLN A 82 1.38 5.38 22.35
N ASP A 83 1.19 4.05 22.34
CA ASP A 83 1.29 3.23 21.13
C ASP A 83 0.26 3.63 20.08
N LEU A 84 -1.01 3.80 20.49
CA LEU A 84 -2.06 4.27 19.59
C LEU A 84 -1.72 5.62 18.97
N GLU A 85 -1.16 6.56 19.74
CA GLU A 85 -0.76 7.85 19.21
C GLU A 85 0.43 7.72 18.24
N ARG A 86 1.41 6.87 18.53
CA ARG A 86 2.51 6.56 17.61
C ARG A 86 1.99 6.00 16.28
N TYR A 87 1.03 5.08 16.32
CA TYR A 87 0.43 4.52 15.11
C TYR A 87 -0.35 5.57 14.32
N ARG A 88 -1.15 6.41 14.99
CA ARG A 88 -1.85 7.53 14.34
C ARG A 88 -0.90 8.50 13.65
N GLN A 89 0.21 8.84 14.29
CA GLN A 89 1.24 9.70 13.70
C GLN A 89 1.92 9.06 12.49
N ARG A 90 2.18 7.75 12.54
CA ARG A 90 2.73 7.00 11.39
C ARG A 90 1.74 6.97 10.23
N GLU A 91 0.47 6.73 10.52
CA GLU A 91 -0.60 6.74 9.52
C GLU A 91 -0.71 8.11 8.83
N ARG A 92 -0.68 9.21 9.59
CA ARG A 92 -0.68 10.57 9.03
C ARG A 92 0.51 10.80 8.09
N ARG A 93 1.71 10.34 8.46
CA ARG A 93 2.91 10.42 7.61
C ARG A 93 2.73 9.65 6.31
N TRP A 94 2.26 8.40 6.38
CA TRP A 94 1.98 7.59 5.19
C TRP A 94 0.93 8.21 4.28
N ARG A 95 -0.13 8.83 4.83
CA ARG A 95 -1.11 9.55 4.02
C ARG A 95 -0.48 10.74 3.29
N ALA A 96 0.40 11.48 3.95
CA ALA A 96 1.11 12.60 3.33
C ALA A 96 2.07 12.14 2.23
N GLU A 97 2.85 11.09 2.48
CA GLU A 97 3.75 10.47 1.50
C GLU A 97 2.98 9.94 0.28
N ARG A 98 1.88 9.22 0.51
CA ARG A 98 1.03 8.70 -0.57
C ARG A 98 0.47 9.83 -1.43
N LYS A 99 -0.01 10.91 -0.80
CA LYS A 99 -0.49 12.10 -1.52
C LYS A 99 0.62 12.76 -2.34
N TRP A 100 1.82 12.86 -1.78
CA TRP A 100 2.98 13.38 -2.49
C TRP A 100 3.36 12.50 -3.68
N MET A 101 3.36 11.18 -3.50
CA MET A 101 3.66 10.21 -4.57
C MET A 101 2.63 10.25 -5.69
N CYS A 102 1.34 10.31 -5.37
CA CYS A 102 0.28 10.49 -6.38
C CYS A 102 0.52 11.75 -7.22
N ARG A 103 0.81 12.90 -6.58
CA ARG A 103 1.12 14.14 -7.31
C ARG A 103 2.34 14.02 -8.21
N LYS A 104 3.38 13.31 -7.77
CA LYS A 104 4.57 13.06 -8.58
C LYS A 104 4.26 12.21 -9.81
N VAL A 105 3.52 11.11 -9.62
CA VAL A 105 3.10 10.23 -10.72
C VAL A 105 2.20 10.99 -11.71
N GLU A 106 1.20 11.74 -11.23
CA GLU A 106 0.35 12.59 -12.07
C GLU A 106 1.17 13.59 -12.89
N GLY A 107 2.20 14.20 -12.29
CA GLY A 107 3.11 15.10 -13.01
C GLY A 107 3.88 14.40 -14.13
N LEU A 108 4.38 13.19 -13.87
CA LEU A 108 5.08 12.39 -14.88
C LEU A 108 4.15 11.97 -16.02
N VAL A 109 2.93 11.53 -15.70
CA VAL A 109 1.92 11.15 -16.70
C VAL A 109 1.61 12.33 -17.61
N LYS A 110 1.29 13.51 -17.05
CA LYS A 110 1.03 14.73 -17.83
C LYS A 110 2.21 15.10 -18.74
N HIS A 111 3.44 15.00 -18.23
CA HIS A 111 4.62 15.28 -19.05
C HIS A 111 4.77 14.28 -20.21
N SER A 112 4.52 12.99 -19.95
CA SER A 112 4.55 11.95 -20.98
C SER A 112 3.48 12.15 -22.06
N GLU A 113 2.28 12.60 -21.68
CA GLU A 113 1.19 12.92 -22.61
C GLU A 113 1.57 14.08 -23.54
N VAL A 114 2.21 15.12 -22.99
CA VAL A 114 2.72 16.25 -23.80
C VAL A 114 3.74 15.76 -24.82
N ILE A 115 4.72 14.96 -24.40
CA ILE A 115 5.73 14.38 -25.30
C ILE A 115 5.06 13.51 -26.36
N HIS A 116 4.13 12.64 -25.97
CA HIS A 116 3.41 11.78 -26.89
C HIS A 116 2.67 12.58 -27.97
N ASN A 117 1.98 13.65 -27.57
CA ASN A 117 1.26 14.51 -28.50
C ASN A 117 2.20 15.23 -29.47
N GLN A 118 3.36 15.71 -29.00
CA GLN A 118 4.38 16.32 -29.86
C GLN A 118 4.93 15.32 -30.88
N TRP A 119 5.23 14.09 -30.47
CA TRP A 119 5.68 13.04 -31.38
C TRP A 119 4.60 12.66 -32.39
N LYS A 120 3.35 12.54 -31.95
CA LYS A 120 2.20 12.27 -32.83
C LYS A 120 2.03 13.35 -33.89
N GLU A 121 2.17 14.62 -33.52
CA GLU A 121 2.11 15.73 -34.48
C GLU A 121 3.27 15.68 -35.48
N ARG A 122 4.50 15.43 -35.02
CA ARG A 122 5.67 15.25 -35.90
C ARG A 122 5.48 14.10 -36.87
N LEU A 123 4.95 12.97 -36.41
CA LEU A 123 4.68 11.80 -37.22
C LEU A 123 3.62 12.11 -38.29
N ASN A 124 2.55 12.82 -37.92
CA ASN A 124 1.53 13.24 -38.88
C ASN A 124 2.09 14.17 -39.96
N LYS A 125 2.96 15.12 -39.60
CA LYS A 125 3.64 16.00 -40.57
C LYS A 125 4.54 15.18 -41.51
N ALA A 126 5.35 14.28 -40.97
CA ALA A 126 6.21 13.41 -41.77
C ALA A 126 5.40 12.53 -42.74
N LYS A 127 4.28 11.97 -42.28
CA LYS A 127 3.36 11.19 -43.11
C LYS A 127 2.78 12.03 -44.24
N SER A 128 2.30 13.25 -43.95
CA SER A 128 1.78 14.17 -44.96
C SER A 128 2.84 14.54 -46.00
N ASN A 129 4.07 14.81 -45.57
CA ASN A 129 5.18 15.11 -46.49
C ASN A 129 5.51 13.92 -47.38
N PHE A 130 5.53 12.70 -46.83
CA PHE A 130 5.76 11.49 -47.59
C PHE A 130 4.66 11.23 -48.62
N GLU A 131 3.39 11.39 -48.25
CA GLU A 131 2.27 11.31 -49.18
C GLU A 131 2.36 12.37 -50.29
N GLY A 132 2.76 13.60 -49.94
CA GLY A 132 3.03 14.67 -50.91
C GLY A 132 4.11 14.30 -51.92
N ALA A 133 5.28 13.90 -51.43
CA ALA A 133 6.41 13.48 -52.28
C ALA A 133 6.04 12.27 -53.17
N THR A 134 5.26 11.33 -52.66
CA THR A 134 4.78 10.17 -53.42
C THR A 134 3.88 10.60 -54.59
N ARG A 135 2.98 11.58 -54.37
CA ARG A 135 2.13 12.13 -55.43
C ARG A 135 2.94 12.88 -56.48
N GLU A 136 3.93 13.67 -56.05
CA GLU A 136 4.81 14.40 -56.97
C GLU A 136 5.63 13.44 -57.85
N LEU A 137 6.20 12.39 -57.26
CA LEU A 137 6.92 11.36 -58.00
C LEU A 137 6.03 10.64 -59.01
N ALA A 138 4.78 10.32 -58.63
CA ALA A 138 3.82 9.72 -59.54
C ALA A 138 3.49 10.66 -60.72
N ALA A 139 3.31 11.96 -60.46
CA ALA A 139 3.07 12.96 -61.50
C ALA A 139 4.26 13.14 -62.45
N LEU A 140 5.48 13.17 -61.91
CA LEU A 140 6.71 13.24 -62.72
C LEU A 140 6.88 12.00 -63.59
N ARG A 141 6.63 10.81 -63.03
CA ARG A 141 6.66 9.55 -63.78
C ARG A 141 5.65 9.56 -64.93
N TRP A 142 4.42 10.01 -64.67
CA TRP A 142 3.39 10.13 -65.71
C TRP A 142 3.82 11.09 -66.83
N ARG A 143 4.35 12.27 -66.48
CA ARG A 143 4.85 13.24 -67.47
C ARG A 143 5.97 12.64 -68.32
N TYR A 144 6.92 11.96 -67.69
CA TYR A 144 8.02 11.29 -68.38
C TYR A 144 7.52 10.21 -69.35
N GLU A 145 6.59 9.37 -68.91
CA GLU A 145 5.97 8.33 -69.75
C GLU A 145 5.23 8.95 -70.95
N LEU A 146 4.49 10.05 -70.74
CA LEU A 146 3.78 10.77 -71.80
C LEU A 146 4.74 11.35 -72.86
N SER A 147 5.80 12.04 -72.41
CA SER A 147 6.84 12.58 -73.31
C SER A 147 7.58 11.47 -74.05
N ARG A 148 7.86 10.34 -73.39
CA ARG A 148 8.46 9.17 -74.02
C ARG A 148 7.55 8.59 -75.11
N SER A 149 6.25 8.47 -74.86
CA SER A 149 5.29 8.00 -75.87
C SER A 149 5.15 8.96 -77.04
N GLN A 150 5.19 10.28 -76.81
CA GLN A 150 5.19 11.28 -77.88
C GLN A 150 6.46 11.18 -78.75
N ALA A 151 7.64 11.10 -78.15
CA ALA A 151 8.90 10.95 -78.87
C ALA A 151 8.96 9.63 -79.68
N VAL A 152 8.36 8.55 -79.17
CA VAL A 152 8.24 7.28 -79.93
C VAL A 152 7.30 7.45 -81.12
N LYS A 153 6.15 8.14 -80.96
CA LYS A 153 5.23 8.44 -82.07
C LYS A 153 5.87 9.30 -83.16
N GLU A 154 6.59 10.35 -82.79
CA GLU A 154 7.32 11.22 -83.74
C GLU A 154 8.36 10.43 -84.53
N LYS A 155 9.12 9.55 -83.88
CA LYS A 155 10.09 8.67 -84.56
C LYS A 155 9.43 7.69 -85.53
N LEU A 156 8.22 7.21 -85.22
CA LEU A 156 7.46 6.32 -86.11
C LEU A 156 6.84 7.08 -87.30
N LEU A 157 6.32 8.29 -87.09
CA LEU A 157 5.75 9.14 -88.14
C LEU A 157 6.85 9.66 -89.09
N GLY A 158 8.00 10.10 -88.57
CA GLY A 158 9.15 10.48 -89.40
C GLY A 158 9.79 9.33 -90.18
N ARG A 159 9.48 8.06 -89.83
CA ARG A 159 9.87 6.87 -90.60
C ARG A 159 8.85 6.54 -91.70
N GLY A 160 7.59 6.92 -91.53
CA GLY A 160 6.53 6.77 -92.54
C GLY A 160 6.76 7.65 -93.77
N ASP A 161 7.24 8.88 -93.56
CA ASP A 161 7.56 9.80 -94.65
C ASP A 161 8.78 9.37 -95.47
N ALA A 162 9.74 8.66 -94.85
CA ALA A 162 10.88 8.07 -95.56
C ALA A 162 10.45 6.90 -96.47
N THR A 163 9.46 6.09 -96.05
CA THR A 163 8.97 4.96 -96.86
C THR A 163 8.06 5.34 -98.03
N LEU A 164 7.42 6.52 -98.00
CA LEU A 164 6.64 7.03 -99.14
C LEU A 164 7.52 7.74 -100.20
N ALA A 165 8.75 8.12 -99.84
CA ALA A 165 9.70 8.72 -100.79
C ALA A 165 10.47 7.67 -101.62
N GLU A 166 10.55 6.42 -101.17
CA GLU A 166 11.27 5.34 -101.88
C GLU A 166 10.40 4.52 -102.85
N THR A 167 9.07 4.64 -102.83
CA THR A 167 8.16 3.88 -103.71
C THR A 167 7.71 4.63 -104.98
N ASN A 168 8.15 5.88 -105.18
CA ASN A 168 7.84 6.71 -106.35
C ASN A 168 9.09 7.08 -107.18
N ARG A 169 9.94 6.09 -107.51
CA ARG A 169 11.01 6.23 -108.50
C ARG A 169 10.96 5.13 -109.54
#